data_AF-A0A8X6QLR2-F1
#
_entry.id   AF-A0A8X6QLR2-F1
#
_cell.length_a   1.000
_cell.length_b   1.000
_cell.length_c   1.000
_cell.angle_alpha   90.00
_cell.angle_beta   90.00
_cell.angle_gamma   90.00
#
_symmetry.space_group_name_H-M   'P 1'
#
loop_
_entity.id
_entity.type
_entity.pdbx_description
1 polymer ?
#
loop_
_entity_poly.entity_id
_entity_poly.type
_entity_poly.pdbx_seq_one_letter_code
_entity_poly.pdbx_strand_id
1 'polypeptide(L)'
;MFSEPSESRNPRGCNLEFNMSEKGKKKAVKVSPSSDCIQNDSKKPSMKTASDVISRLQWDDSLDQNKFSVGYLDRFDGIIEKPFTSIDWRDPSIVDNHTLAIPKHRIQYFKYLSRKVWDKRNRTDIVFGSTGYPLSIHDFISKVDNDLLHFHDEEDIDIDYPFPKNNTVSDYSDEITNDEDIDMTGRPNFFIAARIESEDSVSKFKEVSDYIKSRDELIGECCIPSAMLHMTFSILKLDSPADICDVVAAMQAVSLQKLPSVTLNLEGLDNFHHRVLYSRVEDNENLLNLRDALINELVSRNVCITDRFSFVPHVTVAKLSRPVTRLRHSKYIDQYLYLKFEDDEFGSEKISNLYLCEMGASRREDGFYKCVHEISLNN
;
A
#
# COMPACT_ATOMS: atom_id res chain seq x y z
N MET A 1 -50.14 47.44 103.08
CA MET A 1 -48.95 48.15 103.58
C MET A 1 -47.86 47.95 102.53
N PHE A 2 -47.50 49.05 101.84
CA PHE A 2 -46.18 49.45 101.29
C PHE A 2 -45.06 48.37 101.24
N SER A 3 -44.24 48.17 100.19
CA SER A 3 -43.96 48.90 98.93
C SER A 3 -43.10 47.99 98.03
N GLU A 4 -43.18 48.21 96.70
CA GLU A 4 -42.17 47.88 95.67
C GLU A 4 -40.90 48.79 95.81
N PRO A 5 -39.90 48.85 94.86
CA PRO A 5 -39.54 48.06 93.64
C PRO A 5 -38.03 47.64 93.69
N SER A 6 -37.29 47.14 92.68
CA SER A 6 -37.25 47.40 91.24
C SER A 6 -36.43 46.36 90.44
N GLU A 7 -36.96 46.04 89.25
CA GLU A 7 -36.35 45.99 87.90
C GLU A 7 -35.07 45.16 87.65
N SER A 8 -34.95 44.39 86.55
CA SER A 8 -35.21 44.83 85.18
C SER A 8 -35.19 43.69 84.13
N ARG A 9 -35.91 43.94 83.01
CA ARG A 9 -35.69 43.51 81.61
C ARG A 9 -36.12 42.11 81.12
N ASN A 10 -37.41 42.06 80.79
CA ASN A 10 -38.09 41.52 79.58
C ASN A 10 -37.30 41.67 78.23
N PRO A 11 -37.79 41.17 77.06
CA PRO A 11 -38.73 40.06 76.79
C PRO A 11 -38.60 39.28 75.43
N ARG A 12 -39.45 38.22 75.31
CA ARG A 12 -40.33 37.80 74.16
C ARG A 12 -39.68 37.32 72.84
N GLY A 13 -40.18 36.27 72.15
CA GLY A 13 -41.34 35.40 72.35
C GLY A 13 -42.07 35.09 71.02
N CYS A 14 -42.70 33.90 70.93
CA CYS A 14 -43.96 33.54 70.20
C CYS A 14 -44.01 33.70 68.65
N ASN A 15 -44.87 33.05 67.86
CA ASN A 15 -45.71 31.83 67.88
C ASN A 15 -46.35 31.72 66.46
N LEU A 16 -46.61 30.49 66.01
CA LEU A 16 -47.77 29.97 65.21
C LEU A 16 -48.30 30.61 63.90
N GLU A 17 -48.65 29.68 62.99
CA GLU A 17 -49.84 29.58 62.09
C GLU A 17 -49.71 29.59 60.54
N PHE A 18 -50.67 28.86 59.95
CA PHE A 18 -50.81 28.21 58.62
C PHE A 18 -50.87 29.12 57.38
N ASN A 19 -50.46 28.59 56.21
CA ASN A 19 -51.25 28.68 54.96
C ASN A 19 -50.76 27.74 53.83
N MET A 20 -51.72 27.19 53.06
CA MET A 20 -51.54 26.46 51.80
C MET A 20 -51.36 27.41 50.62
N SER A 21 -50.49 27.09 49.64
CA SER A 21 -50.79 27.03 48.19
C SER A 21 -49.53 27.02 47.28
N GLU A 22 -49.64 26.22 46.21
CA GLU A 22 -49.02 26.30 44.88
C GLU A 22 -47.53 25.94 44.58
N LYS A 23 -47.41 24.74 43.96
CA LYS A 23 -46.67 24.35 42.74
C LYS A 23 -45.35 25.09 42.37
N GLY A 24 -44.24 24.33 42.38
CA GLY A 24 -43.00 24.66 41.65
C GLY A 24 -42.04 23.46 41.58
N LYS A 25 -41.48 23.19 40.40
CA LYS A 25 -40.83 21.94 39.95
C LYS A 25 -39.50 21.57 40.68
N LYS A 26 -39.31 20.28 40.96
CA LYS A 26 -38.08 19.65 41.49
C LYS A 26 -37.02 19.43 40.39
N LYS A 27 -35.75 19.74 40.67
CA LYS A 27 -34.57 19.02 40.14
C LYS A 27 -33.52 18.89 41.23
N ALA A 28 -33.20 17.64 41.59
CA ALA A 28 -32.25 17.27 42.63
C ALA A 28 -30.83 17.17 42.04
N VAL A 29 -29.89 17.83 42.72
CA VAL A 29 -28.44 17.66 42.55
C VAL A 29 -28.00 16.51 43.47
N LYS A 30 -27.19 15.59 42.97
CA LYS A 30 -26.61 14.50 43.78
C LYS A 30 -25.09 14.54 43.67
N VAL A 31 -24.46 14.75 44.83
CA VAL A 31 -23.01 14.72 45.09
C VAL A 31 -22.57 13.27 45.37
N SER A 32 -21.30 13.00 45.04
CA SER A 32 -20.54 11.74 45.10
C SER A 32 -20.36 11.13 46.50
N PRO A 33 -19.81 9.91 46.55
CA PRO A 33 -18.66 9.69 47.43
C PRO A 33 -17.52 8.89 46.76
N SER A 34 -16.33 9.10 47.34
CA SER A 34 -14.99 8.63 46.98
C SER A 34 -14.68 7.19 47.44
N SER A 35 -13.81 6.50 46.67
CA SER A 35 -12.51 5.94 47.08
C SER A 35 -12.20 4.54 46.48
N ASP A 36 -11.00 4.48 45.91
CA ASP A 36 -10.09 3.34 45.70
C ASP A 36 -10.39 2.27 44.64
N CYS A 37 -9.81 2.47 43.46
CA CYS A 37 -9.08 1.42 42.75
C CYS A 37 -7.91 2.01 41.95
N ILE A 38 -6.68 1.60 42.31
CA ILE A 38 -5.49 1.82 41.48
C ILE A 38 -5.64 0.92 40.26
N GLN A 39 -5.94 1.51 39.10
CA GLN A 39 -5.68 0.90 37.81
C GLN A 39 -4.71 1.82 37.06
N ASN A 40 -3.46 1.38 36.95
CA ASN A 40 -2.51 1.92 35.98
C ASN A 40 -3.00 1.52 34.58
N ASP A 41 -3.93 2.31 34.06
CA ASP A 41 -4.33 2.26 32.66
C ASP A 41 -3.65 3.46 31.99
N SER A 42 -2.43 3.25 31.48
CA SER A 42 -1.75 4.27 30.68
C SER A 42 -2.53 4.44 29.38
N LYS A 43 -3.56 5.30 29.41
CA LYS A 43 -4.40 5.61 28.26
C LYS A 43 -3.50 6.01 27.09
N LYS A 44 -3.61 5.29 25.98
CA LYS A 44 -2.92 5.64 24.73
C LYS A 44 -3.24 7.11 24.38
N PRO A 45 -2.30 7.87 23.79
CA PRO A 45 -2.50 9.28 23.45
C PRO A 45 -3.81 9.49 22.69
N SER A 46 -4.55 10.53 23.04
CA SER A 46 -5.80 10.86 22.35
C SER A 46 -5.47 11.29 20.91
N MET A 47 -6.02 10.55 19.94
CA MET A 47 -5.82 10.85 18.52
C MET A 47 -6.87 11.87 18.06
N LYS A 48 -6.46 12.81 17.20
CA LYS A 48 -7.39 13.79 16.63
C LYS A 48 -8.42 13.10 15.75
N THR A 49 -9.61 13.69 15.71
CA THR A 49 -10.74 13.10 15.00
C THR A 49 -10.65 13.37 13.51
N ALA A 50 -11.37 12.58 12.70
CA ALA A 50 -11.50 12.85 11.26
C ALA A 50 -12.03 14.28 10.98
N SER A 51 -12.86 14.83 11.87
CA SER A 51 -13.36 16.21 11.74
C SER A 51 -12.24 17.25 11.86
N ASP A 52 -11.30 17.03 12.80
CA ASP A 52 -10.17 17.92 13.00
C ASP A 52 -9.23 17.90 11.78
N VAL A 53 -9.02 16.72 11.20
CA VAL A 53 -8.23 16.55 9.97
C VAL A 53 -8.88 17.26 8.79
N ILE A 54 -10.20 17.12 8.60
CA ILE A 54 -10.94 17.85 7.55
C ILE A 54 -10.77 19.35 7.73
N SER A 55 -10.99 19.86 8.96
CA SER A 55 -10.83 21.30 9.23
C SER A 55 -9.39 21.76 8.97
N ARG A 56 -8.38 20.96 9.30
CA ARG A 56 -7.00 21.32 8.99
C ARG A 56 -6.78 21.40 7.48
N LEU A 57 -7.22 20.40 6.71
CA LEU A 57 -7.05 20.39 5.25
C LEU A 57 -7.84 21.49 4.54
N GLN A 58 -9.00 21.91 5.07
CA GLN A 58 -9.82 22.97 4.48
C GLN A 58 -9.25 24.37 4.71
N TRP A 59 -8.66 24.62 5.88
CA TRP A 59 -8.29 25.95 6.33
C TRP A 59 -6.78 26.22 6.36
N ASP A 60 -5.96 25.21 6.08
CA ASP A 60 -4.51 25.35 6.03
C ASP A 60 -4.04 25.57 4.59
N ASP A 61 -3.78 26.83 4.23
CA ASP A 61 -3.33 27.23 2.89
C ASP A 61 -1.98 26.60 2.49
N SER A 62 -1.20 26.11 3.46
CA SER A 62 0.07 25.43 3.21
C SER A 62 -0.07 23.98 2.73
N LEU A 63 -1.28 23.43 2.77
CA LEU A 63 -1.61 22.06 2.33
C LEU A 63 -2.46 22.10 1.06
N ASP A 64 -1.91 21.61 -0.05
CA ASP A 64 -2.63 21.55 -1.32
C ASP A 64 -3.70 20.45 -1.29
N GLN A 65 -4.97 20.87 -1.14
CA GLN A 65 -6.14 19.98 -1.06
C GLN A 65 -6.28 19.02 -2.24
N ASN A 66 -5.79 19.41 -3.43
CA ASN A 66 -5.90 18.57 -4.63
C ASN A 66 -5.04 17.30 -4.54
N LYS A 67 -4.02 17.31 -3.68
CA LYS A 67 -3.15 16.17 -3.45
C LYS A 67 -3.67 15.22 -2.37
N PHE A 68 -4.79 15.53 -1.72
CA PHE A 68 -5.36 14.68 -0.69
C PHE A 68 -6.52 13.82 -1.20
N SER A 69 -6.61 12.61 -0.68
CA SER A 69 -7.75 11.70 -0.86
C SER A 69 -8.24 11.19 0.49
N VAL A 70 -9.51 10.74 0.53
CA VAL A 70 -10.14 10.18 1.73
C VAL A 70 -10.77 8.84 1.43
N GLY A 71 -10.50 7.86 2.30
CA GLY A 71 -11.16 6.56 2.31
C GLY A 71 -12.29 6.52 3.34
N TYR A 72 -13.49 6.16 2.91
CA TYR A 72 -14.67 6.05 3.77
C TYR A 72 -15.44 4.76 3.51
N LEU A 73 -16.09 4.22 4.54
CA LEU A 73 -16.99 3.07 4.41
C LEU A 73 -18.31 3.49 3.74
N ASP A 74 -18.51 3.05 2.52
CA ASP A 74 -19.77 3.10 1.81
C ASP A 74 -20.75 2.02 2.31
N ARG A 75 -22.05 2.23 2.07
CA ARG A 75 -23.11 1.31 2.51
C ARG A 75 -23.08 -0.01 1.75
N PHE A 76 -22.63 -0.03 0.50
CA PHE A 76 -22.76 -1.20 -0.37
C PHE A 76 -21.41 -1.73 -0.88
N ASP A 77 -20.43 -0.84 -1.10
CA ASP A 77 -19.17 -1.20 -1.76
C ASP A 77 -17.95 -1.29 -0.83
N GLY A 78 -18.14 -1.24 0.48
CA GLY A 78 -17.02 -1.27 1.43
C GLY A 78 -16.27 0.06 1.47
N ILE A 79 -14.94 0.06 1.56
CA ILE A 79 -14.16 1.31 1.62
C ILE A 79 -14.03 1.90 0.21
N ILE A 80 -14.58 3.08 -0.02
CA ILE A 80 -14.41 3.88 -1.23
C ILE A 80 -13.42 5.01 -0.95
N GLU A 81 -12.51 5.25 -1.90
CA GLU A 81 -11.60 6.40 -1.87
C GLU A 81 -12.01 7.46 -2.90
N LYS A 82 -11.97 8.72 -2.51
CA LYS A 82 -12.30 9.86 -3.37
C LYS A 82 -11.35 11.04 -3.13
N PRO A 83 -11.09 11.89 -4.15
CA PRO A 83 -10.34 13.12 -3.98
C PRO A 83 -11.00 14.02 -2.93
N PHE A 84 -10.20 14.66 -2.09
CA PHE A 84 -10.70 15.50 -0.99
C PHE A 84 -11.58 16.65 -1.50
N THR A 85 -11.25 17.20 -2.66
CA THR A 85 -11.97 18.30 -3.32
C THR A 85 -13.29 17.90 -3.95
N SER A 86 -13.51 16.60 -4.20
CA SER A 86 -14.76 16.08 -4.80
C SER A 86 -15.91 15.92 -3.79
N ILE A 87 -15.62 16.12 -2.50
CA ILE A 87 -16.53 15.82 -1.39
C ILE A 87 -17.00 17.12 -0.77
N ASP A 88 -18.32 17.20 -0.54
CA ASP A 88 -18.86 18.25 0.30
C ASP A 88 -18.78 17.84 1.78
N TRP A 89 -18.03 18.63 2.55
CA TRP A 89 -17.76 18.37 3.96
C TRP A 89 -18.80 18.99 4.91
N ARG A 90 -19.84 19.63 4.35
CA ARG A 90 -21.02 20.07 5.11
C ARG A 90 -21.82 18.86 5.61
N ASP A 91 -22.72 19.09 6.56
CA ASP A 91 -23.55 18.01 7.11
C ASP A 91 -24.39 17.37 6.00
N PRO A 92 -24.35 16.03 5.82
CA PRO A 92 -25.17 15.34 4.81
C PRO A 92 -26.66 15.62 4.91
N SER A 93 -27.15 16.10 6.06
CA SER A 93 -28.55 16.49 6.28
C SER A 93 -28.93 17.82 5.62
N ILE A 94 -27.95 18.62 5.21
CA ILE A 94 -28.13 19.98 4.64
C ILE A 94 -27.93 19.96 3.12
N VAL A 95 -27.22 18.96 2.63
CA VAL A 95 -26.79 18.83 1.24
C VAL A 95 -27.91 18.18 0.40
N ASP A 96 -28.06 18.61 -0.85
CA ASP A 96 -29.05 18.10 -1.78
C ASP A 96 -28.77 16.65 -2.21
N ASN A 97 -29.81 15.91 -2.60
CA ASN A 97 -29.73 14.47 -2.93
C ASN A 97 -28.72 14.12 -4.05
N HIS A 98 -28.20 15.11 -4.79
CA HIS A 98 -27.27 14.91 -5.89
C HIS A 98 -25.80 15.14 -5.52
N THR A 99 -25.53 15.64 -4.31
CA THR A 99 -24.17 15.99 -3.87
C THR A 99 -23.63 14.95 -2.88
N LEU A 100 -22.38 14.50 -3.13
CA LEU A 100 -21.71 13.47 -2.34
C LEU A 100 -21.24 14.03 -0.99
N ALA A 101 -22.10 13.97 0.02
CA ALA A 101 -21.77 14.28 1.41
C ALA A 101 -21.56 13.01 2.24
N ILE A 102 -20.36 12.86 2.81
CA ILE A 102 -19.97 11.64 3.54
C ILE A 102 -20.10 11.86 5.05
N PRO A 103 -20.86 11.00 5.77
CA PRO A 103 -20.92 11.06 7.22
C PRO A 103 -19.54 10.85 7.86
N LYS A 104 -19.12 11.80 8.71
CA LYS A 104 -17.79 11.83 9.35
C LYS A 104 -17.39 10.54 10.08
N HIS A 105 -18.35 9.82 10.64
CA HIS A 105 -18.08 8.56 11.36
C HIS A 105 -17.67 7.40 10.44
N ARG A 106 -17.97 7.50 9.13
CA ARG A 106 -17.64 6.49 8.11
C ARG A 106 -16.23 6.63 7.56
N ILE A 107 -15.59 7.78 7.79
CA ILE A 107 -14.22 8.03 7.35
C ILE A 107 -13.26 7.09 8.09
N GLN A 108 -12.41 6.42 7.33
CA GLN A 108 -11.40 5.49 7.85
C GLN A 108 -10.01 6.09 7.79
N TYR A 109 -9.62 6.76 6.71
CA TYR A 109 -8.28 7.32 6.56
C TYR A 109 -8.24 8.52 5.61
N PHE A 110 -7.17 9.32 5.72
CA PHE A 110 -6.78 10.36 4.77
C PHE A 110 -5.39 10.05 4.20
N LYS A 111 -5.18 10.34 2.93
CA LYS A 111 -3.89 10.21 2.26
C LYS A 111 -3.44 11.55 1.66
N TYR A 112 -2.13 11.77 1.66
CA TYR A 112 -1.47 12.74 0.81
C TYR A 112 -0.77 11.97 -0.31
N LEU A 113 -1.19 12.21 -1.55
CA LEU A 113 -0.84 11.43 -2.73
C LEU A 113 -1.08 9.93 -2.46
N SER A 114 -0.02 9.14 -2.30
CA SER A 114 -0.11 7.70 -2.06
C SER A 114 0.00 7.30 -0.58
N ARG A 115 0.44 8.20 0.32
CA ARG A 115 0.73 7.83 1.72
C ARG A 115 -0.36 8.27 2.69
N LYS A 116 -0.76 7.36 3.58
CA LYS A 116 -1.73 7.65 4.66
C LYS A 116 -1.14 8.63 5.66
N VAL A 117 -1.76 9.80 5.77
CA VAL A 117 -1.40 10.84 6.75
C VAL A 117 -2.23 10.71 8.03
N TRP A 118 -3.39 10.05 7.95
CA TRP A 118 -4.23 9.77 9.10
C TRP A 118 -5.00 8.47 8.88
N ASP A 119 -5.01 7.56 9.85
CA ASP A 119 -5.70 6.26 9.77
C ASP A 119 -6.36 5.90 11.11
N LYS A 120 -7.67 5.70 11.07
CA LYS A 120 -8.51 5.38 12.23
C LYS A 120 -8.23 3.99 12.79
N ARG A 121 -7.97 2.99 11.94
CA ARG A 121 -7.74 1.59 12.35
C ARG A 121 -6.34 1.42 12.93
N ASN A 122 -5.35 1.99 12.23
CA ASN A 122 -3.94 1.90 12.63
C ASN A 122 -3.53 2.93 13.69
N ARG A 123 -4.44 3.84 14.05
CA ARG A 123 -4.19 4.96 14.98
C ARG A 123 -2.97 5.77 14.57
N THR A 124 -2.92 6.14 13.29
CA THR A 124 -1.86 6.98 12.73
C THR A 124 -2.38 8.41 12.59
N ASP A 125 -1.64 9.39 13.09
CA ASP A 125 -1.95 10.81 12.96
C ASP A 125 -0.66 11.60 12.72
N ILE A 126 -0.27 11.70 11.45
CA ILE A 126 0.87 12.51 10.98
C ILE A 126 0.45 13.98 10.86
N VAL A 127 -0.85 14.23 10.64
CA VAL A 127 -1.39 15.59 10.46
C VAL A 127 -1.17 16.46 11.70
N PHE A 128 -1.40 15.90 12.89
CA PHE A 128 -1.20 16.60 14.16
C PHE A 128 -0.07 16.03 15.02
N GLY A 129 0.51 14.89 14.63
CA GLY A 129 1.52 14.19 15.42
C GLY A 129 0.99 13.59 16.73
N SER A 130 -0.34 13.55 16.93
CA SER A 130 -0.96 13.16 18.21
C SER A 130 -0.66 11.72 18.62
N THR A 131 -0.25 10.89 17.65
CA THR A 131 0.09 9.48 17.87
C THR A 131 1.59 9.25 18.07
N GLY A 132 2.38 10.32 18.20
CA GLY A 132 3.83 10.25 18.44
C GLY A 132 4.67 10.06 17.17
N TYR A 133 4.16 10.49 16.01
CA TYR A 133 4.94 10.45 14.78
C TYR A 133 6.10 11.47 14.86
N PRO A 134 7.34 11.08 14.50
CA PRO A 134 8.53 11.89 14.78
C PRO A 134 8.71 13.11 13.87
N LEU A 135 7.99 13.16 12.74
CA LEU A 135 8.11 14.21 11.73
C LEU A 135 6.84 15.06 11.68
N SER A 136 6.98 16.33 11.32
CA SER A 136 5.82 17.18 11.05
C SER A 136 5.13 16.77 9.75
N ILE A 137 3.88 17.20 9.55
CA ILE A 137 3.17 16.97 8.29
C ILE A 137 3.94 17.59 7.10
N HIS A 138 4.62 18.72 7.29
CA HIS A 138 5.41 19.37 6.24
C HIS A 138 6.66 18.55 5.90
N ASP A 139 7.40 18.09 6.90
CA ASP A 139 8.57 17.23 6.66
C ASP A 139 8.17 15.92 6.00
N PHE A 140 7.01 15.37 6.36
CA PHE A 140 6.44 14.20 5.72
C PHE A 140 6.07 14.48 4.26
N ILE A 141 5.41 15.59 3.97
CA ILE A 141 5.05 16.02 2.61
C ILE A 141 6.32 16.24 1.79
N SER A 142 7.29 17.00 2.31
CA SER A 142 8.57 17.22 1.63
C SER A 142 9.32 15.93 1.40
N LYS A 143 9.28 14.97 2.33
CA LYS A 143 9.84 13.63 2.11
C LYS A 143 9.11 12.90 0.98
N VAL A 144 7.77 12.91 0.96
CA VAL A 144 6.98 12.28 -0.11
C VAL A 144 7.28 12.93 -1.46
N ASP A 145 7.33 14.27 -1.51
CA ASP A 145 7.60 15.03 -2.73
C ASP A 145 9.06 14.81 -3.20
N ASN A 146 10.04 14.73 -2.29
CA ASN A 146 11.43 14.42 -2.64
C ASN A 146 11.62 12.97 -3.10
N ASP A 147 10.96 12.01 -2.43
CA ASP A 147 10.94 10.60 -2.84
C ASP A 147 10.36 10.49 -4.26
N LEU A 148 9.35 11.32 -4.59
CA LEU A 148 8.77 11.43 -5.93
C LEU A 148 9.73 12.05 -6.96
N LEU A 149 10.43 13.13 -6.59
CA LEU A 149 11.37 13.84 -7.48
C LEU A 149 12.64 13.03 -7.77
N HIS A 150 13.24 12.37 -6.78
CA HIS A 150 14.45 11.57 -6.98
C HIS A 150 14.19 10.29 -7.78
N PHE A 151 12.94 9.81 -7.84
CA PHE A 151 12.53 8.72 -8.73
C PHE A 151 12.41 9.13 -10.21
N HIS A 152 12.40 10.43 -10.53
CA HIS A 152 12.31 10.89 -11.91
C HIS A 152 13.65 10.84 -12.67
N ASP A 153 14.81 10.85 -11.98
CA ASP A 153 16.12 10.94 -12.64
C ASP A 153 16.92 9.61 -12.68
N GLU A 154 16.68 8.66 -11.76
CA GLU A 154 17.49 7.40 -11.70
C GLU A 154 16.80 6.14 -12.25
N GLU A 155 15.46 6.13 -12.38
CA GLU A 155 14.70 5.00 -12.95
C GLU A 155 14.39 5.18 -14.45
N ASP A 156 15.19 5.97 -15.17
CA ASP A 156 14.99 6.21 -16.61
C ASP A 156 15.44 5.06 -17.55
N ILE A 157 15.50 3.85 -16.99
CA ILE A 157 15.74 2.58 -17.67
C ILE A 157 14.66 1.58 -17.21
N ASP A 158 13.40 1.92 -17.45
CA ASP A 158 12.32 0.94 -17.30
C ASP A 158 12.02 0.39 -18.70
N ILE A 159 12.36 -0.88 -18.89
CA ILE A 159 12.12 -1.66 -20.10
C ILE A 159 10.65 -1.52 -20.45
N ASP A 160 10.38 -0.93 -21.62
CA ASP A 160 9.07 -0.98 -22.25
C ASP A 160 8.83 -2.45 -22.60
N TYR A 161 8.25 -3.20 -21.66
CA TYR A 161 7.68 -4.51 -21.98
C TYR A 161 6.53 -4.21 -22.92
N PRO A 162 6.57 -4.64 -24.19
CA PRO A 162 5.44 -4.40 -25.08
C PRO A 162 4.33 -5.30 -24.58
N PHE A 163 3.42 -4.72 -23.79
CA PHE A 163 2.12 -5.30 -23.58
C PHE A 163 1.43 -5.36 -24.96
N PRO A 164 0.75 -6.45 -25.30
CA PRO A 164 0.07 -6.55 -26.58
C PRO A 164 -0.91 -5.39 -26.71
N LYS A 165 -0.74 -4.57 -27.76
CA LYS A 165 -1.73 -3.58 -28.15
C LYS A 165 -3.01 -4.32 -28.54
N ASN A 166 -3.96 -4.45 -27.61
CA ASN A 166 -5.32 -4.77 -27.98
C ASN A 166 -5.87 -3.55 -28.73
N ASN A 167 -6.06 -3.71 -30.04
CA ASN A 167 -6.51 -2.68 -30.97
C ASN A 167 -7.91 -2.17 -30.62
N THR A 168 -8.01 -1.25 -29.67
CA THR A 168 -9.12 -0.31 -29.52
C THR A 168 -8.65 0.84 -28.65
N VAL A 169 -8.23 1.94 -29.28
CA VAL A 169 -8.64 3.33 -29.02
C VAL A 169 -7.62 4.22 -29.74
N SER A 170 -8.19 5.01 -30.64
CA SER A 170 -7.53 5.90 -31.58
C SER A 170 -7.04 7.20 -30.92
N ASP A 171 -5.88 7.65 -31.40
CA ASP A 171 -5.58 9.04 -31.77
C ASP A 171 -5.55 10.07 -30.62
N TYR A 172 -4.40 10.17 -29.94
CA TYR A 172 -3.95 11.42 -29.29
C TYR A 172 -2.44 11.56 -29.45
N SER A 173 -2.06 12.73 -29.96
CA SER A 173 -0.74 13.21 -30.38
C SER A 173 0.47 12.67 -29.61
N ASP A 174 1.37 12.03 -30.37
CA ASP A 174 2.77 11.78 -30.03
C ASP A 174 3.51 13.10 -29.80
N GLU A 175 3.70 13.50 -28.54
CA GLU A 175 4.88 14.31 -28.20
C GLU A 175 6.08 13.36 -28.19
N ILE A 176 6.77 13.35 -29.34
CA ILE A 176 8.04 12.68 -29.58
C ILE A 176 9.07 13.27 -28.59
N THR A 177 9.30 12.59 -27.47
CA THR A 177 10.65 12.60 -26.88
C THR A 177 11.51 11.76 -27.81
N ASN A 178 12.48 12.36 -28.50
CA ASN A 178 13.39 11.65 -29.40
C ASN A 178 14.01 10.46 -28.64
N ASP A 179 13.60 9.24 -29.00
CA ASP A 179 14.12 7.97 -28.47
C ASP A 179 15.58 7.69 -28.90
N GLU A 180 16.17 8.56 -29.73
CA GLU A 180 17.47 8.33 -30.38
C GLU A 180 18.70 8.52 -29.47
N ASP A 181 18.55 9.12 -28.28
CA ASP A 181 19.67 9.39 -27.35
C ASP A 181 19.59 8.60 -26.03
N ILE A 182 18.89 7.46 -26.02
CA ILE A 182 18.85 6.61 -24.84
C ILE A 182 20.06 5.66 -24.86
N ASP A 183 21.03 5.89 -23.96
CA ASP A 183 22.18 4.99 -23.79
C ASP A 183 21.72 3.60 -23.32
N MET A 184 21.80 2.63 -24.24
CA MET A 184 21.43 1.23 -24.02
C MET A 184 22.60 0.38 -23.49
N THR A 185 23.82 0.94 -23.41
CA THR A 185 25.05 0.14 -23.20
C THR A 185 25.10 -0.55 -21.83
N GLY A 186 24.48 0.02 -20.79
CA GLY A 186 24.40 -0.58 -19.45
C GLY A 186 23.08 -1.29 -19.11
N ARG A 187 22.17 -1.43 -20.07
CA ARG A 187 20.80 -1.90 -19.78
C ARG A 187 20.71 -3.42 -19.70
N PRO A 188 20.05 -3.98 -18.67
CA PRO A 188 19.80 -5.41 -18.61
C PRO A 188 18.98 -5.91 -19.79
N ASN A 189 19.27 -7.13 -20.24
CA ASN A 189 18.61 -7.76 -21.38
C ASN A 189 18.30 -9.25 -21.17
N PHE A 190 18.78 -9.85 -20.08
CA PHE A 190 18.44 -11.21 -19.68
C PHE A 190 18.11 -11.29 -18.20
N PHE A 191 17.39 -12.33 -17.81
CA PHE A 191 17.18 -12.67 -16.42
C PHE A 191 17.11 -14.19 -16.25
N ILE A 192 17.47 -14.67 -15.07
CA ILE A 192 17.27 -16.07 -14.68
C ILE A 192 16.01 -16.14 -13.83
N ALA A 193 15.11 -17.07 -14.12
CA ALA A 193 13.85 -17.20 -13.41
C ALA A 193 13.46 -18.66 -13.13
N ALA A 194 12.59 -18.85 -12.13
CA ALA A 194 11.78 -20.04 -11.96
C ALA A 194 10.33 -19.71 -12.34
N ARG A 195 9.67 -20.62 -13.07
CA ARG A 195 8.26 -20.47 -13.45
C ARG A 195 7.35 -20.79 -12.28
N ILE A 196 6.18 -20.16 -12.27
CA ILE A 196 5.05 -20.54 -11.41
C ILE A 196 4.02 -21.22 -12.29
N GLU A 197 3.81 -22.52 -12.09
CA GLU A 197 3.00 -23.40 -12.95
C GLU A 197 1.91 -24.15 -12.18
N SER A 198 1.98 -24.17 -10.83
CA SER A 198 0.97 -24.74 -9.95
C SER A 198 -0.42 -24.19 -10.29
N GLU A 199 -1.34 -25.08 -10.63
CA GLU A 199 -2.71 -24.71 -11.03
C GLU A 199 -3.41 -23.85 -9.97
N ASP A 200 -3.17 -24.13 -8.69
CA ASP A 200 -3.71 -23.35 -7.56
C ASP A 200 -3.20 -21.90 -7.59
N SER A 201 -1.87 -21.73 -7.67
CA SER A 201 -1.24 -20.41 -7.68
C SER A 201 -1.61 -19.60 -8.92
N VAL A 202 -1.53 -20.24 -10.10
CA VAL A 202 -1.90 -19.60 -11.36
C VAL A 202 -3.37 -19.16 -11.35
N SER A 203 -4.30 -19.99 -10.86
CA SER A 203 -5.72 -19.64 -10.79
C SER A 203 -5.97 -18.48 -9.84
N LYS A 204 -5.31 -18.44 -8.68
CA LYS A 204 -5.50 -17.36 -7.70
C LYS A 204 -4.93 -16.03 -8.21
N PHE A 205 -3.73 -16.03 -8.80
CA PHE A 205 -3.19 -14.81 -9.42
C PHE A 205 -4.03 -14.32 -10.60
N LYS A 206 -4.65 -15.24 -11.33
CA LYS A 206 -5.63 -14.88 -12.35
C LYS A 206 -6.86 -14.20 -11.75
N GLU A 207 -7.38 -14.68 -10.62
CA GLU A 207 -8.50 -14.02 -9.92
C GLU A 207 -8.14 -12.57 -9.53
N VAL A 208 -6.95 -12.35 -8.99
CA VAL A 208 -6.45 -11.01 -8.67
C VAL A 208 -6.41 -10.13 -9.92
N SER A 209 -5.83 -10.65 -11.00
CA SER A 209 -5.68 -9.91 -12.26
C SER A 209 -7.03 -9.56 -12.89
N ASP A 210 -7.98 -10.51 -12.90
CA ASP A 210 -9.34 -10.32 -13.41
C ASP A 210 -10.09 -9.29 -12.54
N TYR A 211 -9.92 -9.33 -11.22
CA TYR A 211 -10.54 -8.36 -10.31
C TYR A 211 -10.00 -6.95 -10.54
N ILE A 212 -8.67 -6.80 -10.65
CA ILE A 212 -8.04 -5.51 -10.96
C ILE A 212 -8.57 -4.97 -12.29
N LYS A 213 -8.57 -5.81 -13.33
CA LYS A 213 -9.07 -5.44 -14.67
C LYS A 213 -10.53 -5.02 -14.66
N SER A 214 -11.37 -5.64 -13.82
CA SER A 214 -12.78 -5.25 -13.69
C SER A 214 -13.00 -3.87 -13.07
N ARG A 215 -12.00 -3.34 -12.35
CA ARG A 215 -12.05 -2.05 -11.63
C ARG A 215 -11.28 -0.94 -12.34
N ASP A 216 -10.16 -1.29 -12.96
CA ASP A 216 -9.31 -0.40 -13.75
C ASP A 216 -8.73 -1.21 -14.91
N GLU A 217 -9.31 -1.03 -16.10
CA GLU A 217 -8.93 -1.77 -17.31
C GLU A 217 -7.47 -1.53 -17.69
N LEU A 218 -6.96 -0.30 -17.49
CA LEU A 218 -5.60 0.08 -17.86
C LEU A 218 -4.56 -0.59 -16.95
N ILE A 219 -4.83 -0.71 -15.64
CA ILE A 219 -3.99 -1.53 -14.76
C ILE A 219 -4.16 -3.01 -15.09
N GLY A 220 -5.37 -3.45 -15.41
CA GLY A 220 -5.64 -4.82 -15.86
C GLY A 220 -4.78 -5.26 -17.03
N GLU A 221 -4.54 -4.38 -18.01
CA GLU A 221 -3.61 -4.64 -19.12
C GLU A 221 -2.15 -4.69 -18.68
N CYS A 222 -1.80 -4.13 -17.52
CA CYS A 222 -0.46 -4.21 -16.92
C CYS A 222 -0.23 -5.45 -16.04
N CYS A 223 -1.26 -6.27 -15.83
CA CYS A 223 -1.13 -7.53 -15.09
C CYS A 223 -0.27 -8.53 -15.88
N ILE A 224 0.59 -9.28 -15.19
CA ILE A 224 1.42 -10.30 -15.78
C ILE A 224 0.51 -11.46 -16.22
N PRO A 225 0.54 -11.86 -17.51
CA PRO A 225 -0.24 -13.00 -17.97
C PRO A 225 0.11 -14.27 -17.19
N SER A 226 -0.88 -15.14 -16.96
CA SER A 226 -0.70 -16.40 -16.22
C SER A 226 0.47 -17.24 -16.74
N ALA A 227 0.63 -17.33 -18.07
CA ALA A 227 1.72 -18.08 -18.70
C ALA A 227 3.11 -17.49 -18.46
N MET A 228 3.21 -16.26 -17.97
CA MET A 228 4.44 -15.50 -17.72
C MET A 228 4.76 -15.35 -16.22
N LEU A 229 3.95 -15.93 -15.32
CA LEU A 229 4.22 -15.85 -13.89
C LEU A 229 5.55 -16.54 -13.56
N HIS A 230 6.41 -15.82 -12.85
CA HIS A 230 7.75 -16.28 -12.50
C HIS A 230 8.29 -15.55 -11.27
N MET A 231 9.28 -16.17 -10.64
CA MET A 231 10.16 -15.52 -9.68
C MET A 231 11.53 -15.30 -10.33
N THR A 232 11.99 -14.06 -10.33
CA THR A 232 13.32 -13.71 -10.85
C THR A 232 14.40 -14.04 -9.83
N PHE A 233 15.44 -14.76 -10.24
CA PHE A 233 16.65 -15.00 -9.45
C PHE A 233 17.66 -13.88 -9.65
N SER A 234 18.04 -13.57 -10.89
CA SER A 234 19.05 -12.55 -11.20
C SER A 234 18.72 -11.82 -12.50
N ILE A 235 19.12 -10.56 -12.57
CA ILE A 235 19.03 -9.72 -13.76
C ILE A 235 20.44 -9.53 -14.35
N LEU A 236 20.58 -9.71 -15.66
CA LEU A 236 21.86 -9.84 -16.35
C LEU A 236 21.94 -8.90 -17.56
N LYS A 237 23.18 -8.51 -17.87
CA LYS A 237 23.54 -7.84 -19.13
C LYS A 237 24.51 -8.73 -19.90
N LEU A 238 24.05 -9.27 -21.02
CA LEU A 238 24.82 -10.18 -21.88
C LEU A 238 24.92 -9.58 -23.28
N ASP A 239 26.10 -9.14 -23.68
CA ASP A 239 26.34 -8.43 -24.95
C ASP A 239 26.97 -9.35 -26.02
N SER A 240 27.44 -10.54 -25.63
CA SER A 240 28.07 -11.49 -26.52
C SER A 240 27.53 -12.92 -26.38
N PRO A 241 27.66 -13.77 -27.42
CA PRO A 241 27.38 -15.20 -27.30
C PRO A 241 28.26 -15.91 -26.26
N ALA A 242 29.46 -15.38 -25.97
CA ALA A 242 30.33 -15.94 -24.93
C ALA A 242 29.69 -15.73 -23.54
N ASP A 243 29.12 -14.56 -23.28
CA ASP A 243 28.44 -14.24 -22.01
C ASP A 243 27.26 -15.22 -21.77
N ILE A 244 26.52 -15.55 -22.83
CA ILE A 244 25.45 -16.55 -22.77
C ILE A 244 26.02 -17.94 -22.43
N CYS A 245 27.11 -18.35 -23.08
CA CYS A 245 27.78 -19.62 -22.78
C CYS A 245 28.24 -19.68 -21.31
N ASP A 246 28.77 -18.59 -20.77
CA ASP A 246 29.22 -18.52 -19.38
C ASP A 246 28.05 -18.65 -18.38
N VAL A 247 26.91 -18.00 -18.66
CA VAL A 247 25.69 -18.15 -17.85
C VAL A 247 25.14 -19.58 -17.93
N VAL A 248 25.13 -20.17 -19.13
CA VAL A 248 24.70 -21.57 -19.33
C VAL A 248 25.60 -22.53 -18.53
N ALA A 249 26.92 -22.33 -18.59
CA ALA A 249 27.87 -23.12 -17.83
C ALA A 249 27.73 -22.93 -16.31
N ALA A 250 27.39 -21.72 -15.85
CA ALA A 250 27.09 -21.45 -14.43
C ALA A 250 25.83 -22.20 -13.99
N MET A 251 24.74 -22.09 -14.74
CA MET A 251 23.48 -22.78 -14.48
C MET A 251 23.67 -24.31 -14.46
N GLN A 252 24.40 -24.86 -15.42
CA GLN A 252 24.72 -26.29 -15.46
C GLN A 252 25.58 -26.74 -14.28
N ALA A 253 26.53 -25.91 -13.81
CA ALA A 253 27.30 -26.24 -12.61
C ALA A 253 26.40 -26.33 -11.38
N VAL A 254 25.44 -25.41 -11.23
CA VAL A 254 24.44 -25.43 -10.14
C VAL A 254 23.58 -26.69 -10.17
N SER A 255 23.11 -27.15 -11.34
CA SER A 255 22.27 -28.36 -11.43
C SER A 255 23.00 -29.66 -11.05
N LEU A 256 24.33 -29.65 -11.05
CA LEU A 256 25.16 -30.77 -10.63
C LEU A 256 25.49 -30.74 -9.13
N GLN A 257 25.25 -29.62 -8.45
CA GLN A 257 25.42 -29.52 -7.00
C GLN A 257 24.30 -30.25 -6.27
N LYS A 258 24.62 -30.87 -5.13
CA LYS A 258 23.62 -31.51 -4.25
C LYS A 258 22.96 -30.45 -3.37
N LEU A 259 22.05 -29.68 -3.96
CA LEU A 259 21.28 -28.65 -3.26
C LEU A 259 19.97 -29.24 -2.73
N PRO A 260 19.44 -28.73 -1.61
CA PRO A 260 18.15 -29.16 -1.09
C PRO A 260 17.02 -28.73 -2.01
N SER A 261 15.92 -29.50 -2.00
CA SER A 261 14.72 -29.16 -2.74
C SER A 261 14.11 -27.84 -2.25
N VAL A 262 13.64 -27.03 -3.19
CA VAL A 262 13.04 -25.72 -2.92
C VAL A 262 11.55 -25.75 -3.28
N THR A 263 10.71 -25.49 -2.28
CA THR A 263 9.28 -25.22 -2.46
C THR A 263 8.99 -23.83 -1.92
N LEU A 264 8.46 -22.97 -2.78
CA LEU A 264 8.02 -21.63 -2.45
C LEU A 264 6.63 -21.70 -1.82
N ASN A 265 6.40 -20.93 -0.77
CA ASN A 265 5.06 -20.62 -0.28
C ASN A 265 4.78 -19.16 -0.62
N LEU A 266 3.70 -18.92 -1.35
CA LEU A 266 3.30 -17.61 -1.85
C LEU A 266 2.17 -17.09 -0.97
N GLU A 267 2.40 -15.99 -0.26
CA GLU A 267 1.42 -15.44 0.68
C GLU A 267 1.32 -13.92 0.65
N GLY A 268 0.08 -13.48 0.60
CA GLY A 268 -0.35 -12.11 0.49
C GLY A 268 0.26 -11.34 -0.69
N LEU A 269 -0.11 -10.07 -0.75
CA LEU A 269 0.33 -9.12 -1.76
C LEU A 269 1.04 -7.94 -1.12
N ASP A 270 2.06 -7.45 -1.80
CA ASP A 270 2.79 -6.25 -1.45
C ASP A 270 3.19 -5.50 -2.72
N ASN A 271 3.92 -4.39 -2.54
CA ASN A 271 4.32 -3.56 -3.66
C ASN A 271 5.73 -3.00 -3.52
N PHE A 272 6.38 -2.80 -4.67
CA PHE A 272 7.56 -1.95 -4.75
C PHE A 272 7.11 -0.56 -5.19
N HIS A 273 7.20 0.40 -4.27
CA HIS A 273 6.90 1.82 -4.51
C HIS A 273 5.51 2.08 -5.12
N HIS A 274 4.55 1.18 -4.87
CA HIS A 274 3.22 1.16 -5.46
C HIS A 274 3.19 1.06 -7.01
N ARG A 275 4.31 0.71 -7.66
CA ARG A 275 4.40 0.58 -9.13
C ARG A 275 4.34 -0.87 -9.60
N VAL A 276 4.88 -1.77 -8.78
CA VAL A 276 4.92 -3.21 -9.00
C VAL A 276 4.12 -3.85 -7.88
N LEU A 277 3.06 -4.58 -8.22
CA LEU A 277 2.31 -5.43 -7.32
C LEU A 277 2.89 -6.85 -7.42
N TYR A 278 3.22 -7.46 -6.29
CA TYR A 278 3.78 -8.80 -6.25
C TYR A 278 3.23 -9.60 -5.07
N SER A 279 3.35 -10.92 -5.15
CA SER A 279 3.14 -11.81 -4.01
C SER A 279 4.45 -12.09 -3.30
N ARG A 280 4.43 -12.04 -1.97
CA ARG A 280 5.59 -12.35 -1.14
C ARG A 280 5.87 -13.84 -1.18
N VAL A 281 7.14 -14.18 -1.04
CA VAL A 281 7.61 -15.54 -0.84
C VAL A 281 8.01 -15.67 0.62
N GLU A 282 7.50 -16.68 1.32
CA GLU A 282 7.89 -16.96 2.71
C GLU A 282 9.41 -17.20 2.80
N ASP A 283 10.01 -16.77 3.92
CA ASP A 283 11.45 -16.94 4.17
C ASP A 283 11.86 -18.42 4.01
N ASN A 284 12.81 -18.67 3.12
CA ASN A 284 13.22 -20.02 2.75
C ASN A 284 14.75 -20.12 2.60
N GLU A 285 15.40 -20.76 3.57
CA GLU A 285 16.87 -20.94 3.57
C GLU A 285 17.36 -21.76 2.36
N ASN A 286 16.60 -22.75 1.89
CA ASN A 286 16.97 -23.55 0.73
C ASN A 286 16.96 -22.71 -0.55
N LEU A 287 16.01 -21.78 -0.67
CA LEU A 287 15.97 -20.82 -1.78
C LEU A 287 17.20 -19.91 -1.76
N LEU A 288 17.56 -19.39 -0.58
CA LEU A 288 18.76 -18.55 -0.43
C LEU A 288 20.03 -19.33 -0.78
N ASN A 289 20.17 -20.57 -0.32
CA ASN A 289 21.30 -21.44 -0.67
C ASN A 289 21.40 -21.69 -2.18
N LEU A 290 20.27 -21.95 -2.85
CA LEU A 290 20.21 -22.11 -4.31
C LEU A 290 20.62 -20.81 -5.03
N ARG A 291 20.11 -19.68 -4.55
CA ARG A 291 20.43 -18.36 -5.10
C ARG A 291 21.91 -18.03 -4.95
N ASP A 292 22.49 -18.29 -3.78
CA ASP A 292 23.91 -18.05 -3.50
C ASP A 292 24.82 -18.95 -4.34
N ALA A 293 24.47 -20.24 -4.47
CA ALA A 293 25.19 -21.15 -5.35
C ALA A 293 25.20 -20.63 -6.80
N LEU A 294 24.05 -20.18 -7.30
CA LEU A 294 23.93 -19.57 -8.63
C LEU A 294 24.78 -18.30 -8.77
N ILE A 295 24.70 -17.37 -7.81
CA ILE A 295 25.48 -16.14 -7.85
C ILE A 295 26.98 -16.42 -7.82
N ASN A 296 27.43 -17.34 -6.97
CA ASN A 296 28.84 -17.71 -6.90
C ASN A 296 29.36 -18.27 -8.23
N GLU A 297 28.59 -19.13 -8.89
CA GLU A 297 28.95 -19.66 -10.21
C GLU A 297 28.99 -18.56 -11.29
N LEU A 298 28.03 -17.63 -11.29
CA LEU A 298 28.00 -16.49 -12.21
C LEU A 298 29.18 -15.53 -12.00
N VAL A 299 29.45 -15.17 -10.75
CA VAL A 299 30.56 -14.27 -10.37
C VAL A 299 31.91 -14.90 -10.70
N SER A 300 32.09 -16.20 -10.44
CA SER A 300 33.36 -16.90 -10.77
C SER A 300 33.69 -16.94 -12.27
N ARG A 301 32.69 -16.68 -13.12
CA ARG A 301 32.82 -16.58 -14.60
C ARG A 301 32.77 -15.15 -15.11
N ASN A 302 32.81 -14.16 -14.21
CA ASN A 302 32.75 -12.73 -14.54
C ASN A 302 31.50 -12.32 -15.33
N VAL A 303 30.36 -12.98 -15.09
CA VAL A 303 29.09 -12.58 -15.70
C VAL A 303 28.65 -11.21 -15.18
N CYS A 304 28.20 -10.33 -16.06
CA CYS A 304 27.65 -9.02 -15.69
C CYS A 304 26.25 -9.14 -15.08
N ILE A 305 26.22 -9.27 -13.74
CA ILE A 305 24.99 -9.21 -12.94
C ILE A 305 24.65 -7.75 -12.67
N THR A 306 23.39 -7.38 -12.90
CA THR A 306 22.89 -6.00 -12.84
C THR A 306 21.79 -5.82 -11.80
N ASP A 307 21.76 -6.69 -10.80
CA ASP A 307 20.86 -6.60 -9.66
C ASP A 307 21.13 -5.29 -8.89
N ARG A 308 20.14 -4.39 -8.87
CA ARG A 308 20.27 -3.05 -8.25
C ARG A 308 19.98 -3.03 -6.76
N PHE A 309 19.21 -4.02 -6.28
CA PHE A 309 18.71 -4.09 -4.92
C PHE A 309 19.07 -5.44 -4.30
N SER A 310 18.99 -5.50 -2.96
CA SER A 310 19.07 -6.78 -2.24
C SER A 310 18.02 -7.75 -2.79
N PHE A 311 18.38 -9.02 -2.87
CA PHE A 311 17.47 -10.06 -3.33
C PHE A 311 16.29 -10.18 -2.37
N VAL A 312 15.10 -9.83 -2.86
CA VAL A 312 13.82 -10.04 -2.18
C VAL A 312 13.02 -10.99 -3.07
N PRO A 313 12.82 -12.27 -2.69
CA PRO A 313 12.08 -13.21 -3.52
C PRO A 313 10.60 -12.80 -3.63
N HIS A 314 10.10 -12.69 -4.85
CA HIS A 314 8.73 -12.25 -5.13
C HIS A 314 8.24 -12.77 -6.48
N VAL A 315 6.91 -12.90 -6.62
CA VAL A 315 6.24 -13.18 -7.90
C VAL A 315 5.46 -11.95 -8.32
N THR A 316 5.86 -11.30 -9.42
CA THR A 316 5.19 -10.09 -9.90
C THR A 316 3.82 -10.44 -10.48
N VAL A 317 2.78 -9.76 -10.00
CA VAL A 317 1.38 -9.91 -10.46
C VAL A 317 1.00 -8.79 -11.42
N ALA A 318 1.45 -7.55 -11.18
CA ALA A 318 1.24 -6.43 -12.09
C ALA A 318 2.40 -5.45 -12.03
N LYS A 319 2.76 -4.84 -13.16
CA LYS A 319 3.79 -3.81 -13.22
C LYS A 319 3.36 -2.69 -14.16
N LEU A 320 3.21 -1.48 -13.64
CA LEU A 320 2.82 -0.32 -14.46
C LEU A 320 3.88 0.03 -15.49
N SER A 321 3.45 0.16 -16.75
CA SER A 321 4.26 0.66 -17.85
C SER A 321 4.20 2.19 -17.96
N ARG A 322 5.23 2.80 -18.54
CA ARG A 322 5.27 4.26 -18.75
C ARG A 322 4.05 4.77 -19.54
N PRO A 323 3.63 4.13 -20.65
CA PRO A 323 2.44 4.56 -21.38
C PRO A 323 1.19 4.61 -20.49
N VAL A 324 0.97 3.58 -19.68
CA VAL A 324 -0.19 3.53 -18.78
C VAL A 324 -0.10 4.57 -17.67
N THR A 325 1.09 4.81 -17.11
CA THR A 325 1.24 5.88 -16.10
C THR A 325 0.94 7.27 -16.64
N ARG A 326 1.34 7.55 -17.90
CA ARG A 326 1.03 8.81 -18.59
C ARG A 326 -0.47 8.94 -18.84
N LEU A 327 -1.10 7.88 -19.37
CA LEU A 327 -2.53 7.86 -19.68
C LEU A 327 -3.41 7.99 -18.43
N ARG A 328 -3.02 7.36 -17.32
CA ARG A 328 -3.74 7.46 -16.04
C ARG A 328 -3.44 8.73 -15.25
N HIS A 329 -2.43 9.50 -15.67
CA HIS A 329 -1.82 10.57 -14.86
C HIS A 329 -1.47 10.12 -13.43
N SER A 330 -1.16 8.84 -13.26
CA SER A 330 -0.84 8.22 -11.98
C SER A 330 0.22 7.15 -12.18
N LYS A 331 1.27 7.22 -11.35
CA LYS A 331 2.34 6.23 -11.33
C LYS A 331 2.02 5.04 -10.43
N TYR A 332 0.88 5.02 -9.77
CA TYR A 332 0.61 4.09 -8.67
C TYR A 332 -0.54 3.14 -8.96
N ILE A 333 -0.40 1.92 -8.45
CA ILE A 333 -1.45 0.92 -8.29
C ILE A 333 -2.07 1.16 -6.92
N ASP A 334 -3.29 1.66 -6.91
CA ASP A 334 -3.99 1.96 -5.67
C ASP A 334 -4.32 0.68 -4.89
N GLN A 335 -4.02 0.69 -3.59
CA GLN A 335 -4.18 -0.48 -2.71
C GLN A 335 -5.58 -1.08 -2.73
N TYR A 336 -6.64 -0.27 -2.93
CA TYR A 336 -8.01 -0.79 -2.96
C TYR A 336 -8.24 -1.82 -4.07
N LEU A 337 -7.43 -1.82 -5.14
CA LEU A 337 -7.52 -2.75 -6.26
C LEU A 337 -7.10 -4.17 -5.88
N TYR A 338 -6.32 -4.32 -4.82
CA TYR A 338 -5.83 -5.63 -4.35
C TYR A 338 -6.03 -5.87 -2.86
N LEU A 339 -6.59 -4.90 -2.11
CA LEU A 339 -6.86 -5.00 -0.67
C LEU A 339 -7.71 -6.23 -0.30
N LYS A 340 -8.61 -6.66 -1.20
CA LYS A 340 -9.40 -7.89 -1.01
C LYS A 340 -8.51 -9.13 -0.82
N PHE A 341 -7.33 -9.15 -1.44
CA PHE A 341 -6.43 -10.29 -1.54
C PHE A 341 -5.09 -10.06 -0.79
N GLU A 342 -4.96 -8.96 -0.06
CA GLU A 342 -3.67 -8.52 0.53
C GLU A 342 -3.04 -9.55 1.47
N ASP A 343 -3.88 -10.30 2.19
CA ASP A 343 -3.50 -11.31 3.18
C ASP A 343 -3.83 -12.75 2.72
N ASP A 344 -4.17 -12.96 1.45
CA ASP A 344 -4.57 -14.28 0.93
C ASP A 344 -3.37 -15.21 0.70
N GLU A 345 -3.56 -16.52 0.86
CA GLU A 345 -2.56 -17.53 0.50
C GLU A 345 -2.67 -17.91 -0.98
N PHE A 346 -1.59 -17.71 -1.74
CA PHE A 346 -1.50 -17.98 -3.18
C PHE A 346 -0.96 -19.37 -3.50
N GLY A 347 -0.74 -20.22 -2.50
CA GLY A 347 -0.36 -21.61 -2.68
C GLY A 347 1.16 -21.83 -2.71
N SER A 348 1.57 -23.01 -3.15
CA SER A 348 2.98 -23.42 -3.14
C SER A 348 3.46 -23.84 -4.53
N GLU A 349 4.74 -23.57 -4.81
CA GLU A 349 5.39 -23.88 -6.08
C GLU A 349 6.71 -24.63 -5.85
N LYS A 350 6.90 -25.79 -6.49
CA LYS A 350 8.16 -26.52 -6.39
C LYS A 350 9.09 -26.06 -7.51
N ILE A 351 10.23 -25.47 -7.16
CA ILE A 351 11.24 -25.10 -8.16
C ILE A 351 11.95 -26.35 -8.65
N SER A 352 11.59 -26.76 -9.87
CA SER A 352 12.20 -27.89 -10.57
C SER A 352 13.15 -27.44 -11.69
N ASN A 353 12.97 -26.21 -12.20
CA ASN A 353 13.69 -25.72 -13.36
C ASN A 353 14.09 -24.26 -13.18
N LEU A 354 15.24 -23.88 -13.76
CA LEU A 354 15.65 -22.49 -13.94
C LEU A 354 15.80 -22.20 -15.43
N TYR A 355 15.38 -21.00 -15.82
CA TYR A 355 15.30 -20.54 -17.20
C TYR A 355 16.14 -19.30 -17.39
N LEU A 356 16.98 -19.27 -18.41
CA LEU A 356 17.63 -18.05 -18.90
C LEU A 356 16.73 -17.40 -19.93
N CYS A 357 16.07 -16.31 -19.53
CA CYS A 357 15.05 -15.62 -20.29
C CYS A 357 15.59 -14.34 -20.94
N GLU A 358 15.23 -14.11 -22.20
CA GLU A 358 15.45 -12.85 -22.90
C GLU A 358 14.41 -11.82 -22.47
N MET A 359 14.86 -10.61 -22.13
CA MET A 359 13.96 -9.47 -21.93
C MET A 359 13.52 -8.93 -23.28
N GLY A 360 12.21 -8.87 -23.51
CA GLY A 360 11.66 -8.37 -24.77
C GLY A 360 10.23 -8.81 -25.01
N ALA A 361 9.73 -8.58 -26.23
CA ALA A 361 8.36 -8.94 -26.63
C ALA A 361 8.21 -10.42 -27.05
N SER A 362 9.30 -11.07 -27.45
CA SER A 362 9.26 -12.44 -27.97
C SER A 362 8.83 -13.44 -26.91
N ARG A 363 8.00 -14.41 -27.30
CA ARG A 363 7.48 -15.46 -26.44
C ARG A 363 7.71 -16.84 -27.04
N ARG A 364 7.71 -17.86 -26.18
CA ARG A 364 7.63 -19.28 -26.55
C ARG A 364 6.21 -19.61 -27.02
N GLU A 365 6.02 -20.80 -27.58
CA GLU A 365 4.71 -21.29 -28.01
C GLU A 365 3.69 -21.41 -26.86
N ASP A 366 4.16 -21.68 -25.65
CA ASP A 366 3.36 -21.76 -24.43
C ASP A 366 3.06 -20.39 -23.80
N GLY A 367 3.54 -19.29 -24.40
CA GLY A 367 3.34 -17.93 -23.93
C GLY A 367 4.34 -17.46 -22.87
N PHE A 368 5.27 -18.30 -22.41
CA PHE A 368 6.34 -17.87 -21.50
C PHE A 368 7.38 -17.01 -22.24
N TYR A 369 8.28 -16.37 -21.49
CA TYR A 369 9.39 -15.62 -22.07
C TYR A 369 10.24 -16.49 -22.99
N LYS A 370 10.78 -15.90 -24.05
CA LYS A 370 11.75 -16.58 -24.90
C LYS A 370 12.96 -16.98 -24.06
N CYS A 371 13.23 -18.28 -24.00
CA CYS A 371 14.33 -18.84 -23.21
C CYS A 371 15.47 -19.25 -24.15
N VAL A 372 16.69 -18.90 -23.76
CA VAL A 372 17.91 -19.33 -24.48
C VAL A 372 18.41 -20.66 -23.95
N HIS A 373 18.18 -20.92 -22.66
CA HIS A 373 18.54 -22.18 -22.02
C HIS A 373 17.62 -22.45 -20.81
N GLU A 374 17.47 -23.72 -20.47
CA GLU A 374 16.78 -24.17 -19.27
C GLU A 374 17.55 -25.36 -18.67
N ILE A 375 17.56 -25.44 -17.34
CA ILE A 375 18.12 -26.57 -16.59
C ILE A 375 17.04 -27.19 -15.73
N SER A 376 17.16 -28.48 -15.46
CA SER A 376 16.42 -29.15 -14.38
C SER A 376 17.32 -29.22 -13.15
N LEU A 377 16.79 -28.84 -12.00
CA LEU A 377 17.46 -29.00 -10.72
C LEU A 377 17.25 -30.44 -10.24
N ASN A 378 18.33 -31.17 -9.98
CA ASN A 378 18.29 -32.53 -9.47
C ASN A 378 17.97 -32.51 -7.96
N ASN A 379 16.72 -32.16 -7.63
CA ASN A 379 16.24 -31.88 -6.28
C ASN A 379 15.35 -32.99 -5.71
#